data_AF-A0A2V9X0Y9-F1
#
_entry.id   AF-A0A2V9X0Y9-F1
#
_cell.length_a   1.000
_cell.length_b   1.000
_cell.length_c   1.000
_cell.angle_alpha   90.00
_cell.angle_beta   90.00
_cell.angle_gamma   90.00
#
_symmetry.space_group_name_H-M   'P 1'
#
loop_
_entity.id
_entity.type
_entity.pdbx_description
1 polymer ?
#
loop_
_entity_poly.entity_id
_entity_poly.type
_entity_poly.pdbx_seq_one_letter_code
_entity_poly.pdbx_strand_id
1 'polypeptide(L)'
;MVGNPYLGSGVEDVLLAREADTAAYSGRLGEARDFSRRAVASAERAAEKEKAASYEVDAALREALFGNAAAGRQRAAAALGLSIGRDVRYGAALALAMAGDAARAQALAEDLAKRFPEDTLVQFNYLPTLHAQLALSRNNASKAIEALQAAAPYELGDPTEAFTFLSLYPVYVRAEAYLAGHHETGAAAAEFQKILDHGGVVFNEPIGALAHLGLARASALAGDNVKSRMVYQDFLTLWKDADPDIPILKKSSSKIGKELGLCWRFRPRTCALTLLSWK
;
A
#
# COMPACT_ATOMS: atom_id res chain seq x y z
N MET A 1 6.77 -9.44 43.33
CA MET A 1 6.59 -10.38 42.20
C MET A 1 7.33 -9.81 41.01
N VAL A 2 8.52 -10.35 40.74
CA VAL A 2 9.33 -9.96 39.58
C VAL A 2 8.76 -10.73 38.39
N GLY A 3 8.19 -10.01 37.43
CA GLY A 3 7.67 -10.60 36.20
C GLY A 3 8.80 -11.27 35.43
N ASN A 4 8.56 -12.50 34.99
CA ASN A 4 9.50 -13.30 34.22
C ASN A 4 9.81 -12.59 32.88
N PRO A 5 11.07 -12.20 32.59
CA PRO A 5 11.42 -11.50 31.36
C PRO A 5 11.38 -12.38 30.11
N TYR A 6 11.10 -13.69 30.23
CA TYR A 6 11.12 -14.64 29.11
C TYR A 6 9.74 -15.13 28.64
N LEU A 7 8.64 -14.49 29.10
CA LEU A 7 7.28 -14.95 28.77
C LEU A 7 6.37 -13.90 28.10
N GLY A 8 6.92 -12.84 27.50
CA GLY A 8 6.11 -11.87 26.76
C GLY A 8 6.81 -10.90 25.80
N SER A 9 8.13 -10.96 25.61
CA SER A 9 8.89 -9.88 24.95
C SER A 9 9.29 -10.09 23.49
N GLY A 10 8.94 -11.22 22.85
CA GLY A 10 9.40 -11.53 21.48
C GLY A 10 8.31 -11.56 20.40
N VAL A 11 7.04 -11.45 20.78
CA VAL A 11 5.88 -11.57 19.86
C VAL A 11 4.90 -10.40 20.01
N GLU A 12 5.03 -9.57 21.06
CA GLU A 12 4.16 -8.41 21.29
C GLU A 12 4.22 -7.45 20.09
N ASP A 13 5.43 -7.13 19.62
CA ASP A 13 5.68 -6.28 18.46
C ASP A 13 5.00 -6.83 17.20
N VAL A 14 5.13 -8.13 16.94
CA VAL A 14 4.51 -8.80 15.80
C VAL A 14 2.98 -8.68 15.86
N LEU A 15 2.35 -8.99 17.00
CA LEU A 15 0.90 -8.92 17.14
C LEU A 15 0.40 -7.48 16.97
N LEU A 16 1.10 -6.51 17.53
CA LEU A 16 0.77 -5.08 17.35
C LEU A 16 0.90 -4.66 15.89
N ALA A 17 1.93 -5.09 15.18
CA ALA A 17 2.08 -4.79 13.76
C ALA A 17 0.91 -5.36 12.93
N ARG A 18 0.49 -6.59 13.22
CA ARG A 18 -0.67 -7.22 12.56
C ARG A 18 -1.98 -6.52 12.84
N GLU A 19 -2.19 -6.07 14.07
CA GLU A 19 -3.35 -5.24 14.42
C GLU A 19 -3.31 -3.89 13.68
N ALA A 20 -2.12 -3.32 13.50
CA ALA A 20 -1.95 -2.10 12.72
C ALA A 20 -2.37 -2.29 11.25
N ASP A 21 -1.93 -3.38 10.61
CA ASP A 21 -2.29 -3.70 9.22
C ASP A 21 -3.78 -4.00 9.09
N THR A 22 -4.34 -4.77 10.03
CA THR A 22 -5.78 -5.10 10.05
C THR A 22 -6.64 -3.84 10.21
N ALA A 23 -6.28 -2.94 11.13
CA ALA A 23 -6.96 -1.67 11.29
C ALA A 23 -6.87 -0.82 10.01
N ALA A 24 -5.69 -0.74 9.40
CA ALA A 24 -5.49 0.01 8.16
C ALA A 24 -6.26 -0.55 6.97
N TYR A 25 -6.31 -1.87 6.83
CA TYR A 25 -7.06 -2.56 5.78
C TYR A 25 -8.55 -2.16 5.79
N SER A 26 -9.14 -2.00 6.98
CA SER A 26 -10.50 -1.48 7.18
C SER A 26 -10.61 0.05 7.26
N GLY A 27 -9.52 0.78 6.99
CA GLY A 27 -9.49 2.24 7.01
C GLY A 27 -9.50 2.89 8.40
N ARG A 28 -9.27 2.17 9.50
CA ARG A 28 -9.10 2.73 10.85
C ARG A 28 -7.65 3.18 11.06
N LEU A 29 -7.26 4.26 10.37
CA LEU A 29 -5.89 4.73 10.31
C LEU A 29 -5.36 5.26 11.66
N GLY A 30 -6.21 5.86 12.49
CA GLY A 30 -5.87 6.32 13.85
C GLY A 30 -5.43 5.17 14.76
N GLU A 31 -6.20 4.08 14.78
CA GLU A 31 -5.85 2.83 15.47
C GLU A 31 -4.57 2.23 14.89
N ALA A 32 -4.47 2.16 13.56
CA ALA A 32 -3.29 1.62 12.88
C ALA A 32 -2.01 2.39 13.26
N ARG A 33 -2.08 3.72 13.39
CA ARG A 33 -0.96 4.56 13.83
C ARG A 33 -0.55 4.26 15.27
N ASP A 34 -1.51 4.00 16.15
CA ASP A 34 -1.23 3.66 17.55
C ASP A 34 -0.55 2.31 17.67
N PHE A 35 -1.11 1.29 17.03
CA PHE A 35 -0.53 -0.04 17.01
C PHE A 35 0.88 -0.05 16.40
N SER A 36 1.11 0.64 15.27
CA SER A 36 2.45 0.78 14.69
C SER A 36 3.44 1.44 15.66
N ARG A 37 3.07 2.52 16.37
CA ARG A 37 3.96 3.15 17.36
C ARG A 37 4.33 2.18 18.49
N ARG A 38 3.35 1.41 18.97
CA ARG A 38 3.58 0.43 20.05
C ARG A 38 4.44 -0.74 19.57
N ALA A 39 4.26 -1.21 18.34
CA ALA A 39 5.08 -2.25 17.72
C ALA A 39 6.56 -1.80 17.62
N VAL A 40 6.80 -0.61 17.08
CA VAL A 40 8.14 0.01 17.01
C VAL A 40 8.76 0.13 18.40
N ALA A 41 8.04 0.72 19.36
CA ALA A 41 8.54 0.87 20.72
C ALA A 41 8.79 -0.47 21.43
N SER A 42 8.05 -1.54 21.08
CA SER A 42 8.30 -2.88 21.59
C SER A 42 9.58 -3.47 21.02
N ALA A 43 9.76 -3.43 19.70
CA ALA A 43 10.96 -3.92 19.03
C ALA A 43 12.22 -3.14 19.46
N GLU A 44 12.14 -1.82 19.64
CA GLU A 44 13.25 -1.01 20.15
C GLU A 44 13.63 -1.37 21.59
N ARG A 45 12.64 -1.61 22.47
CA ARG A 45 12.89 -2.09 23.84
C ARG A 45 13.58 -3.46 23.86
N ALA A 46 13.29 -4.30 22.87
CA ALA A 46 13.95 -5.58 22.66
C ALA A 46 15.30 -5.47 21.91
N ALA A 47 15.73 -4.25 21.55
CA ALA A 47 16.92 -3.95 20.75
C ALA A 47 16.91 -4.58 19.33
N GLU A 48 15.73 -4.91 18.79
CA GLU A 48 15.54 -5.49 17.46
C GLU A 48 15.34 -4.40 16.40
N LYS A 49 16.41 -3.68 16.08
CA LYS A 49 16.36 -2.50 15.18
C LYS A 49 15.83 -2.80 13.77
N GLU A 50 16.14 -3.97 13.20
CA GLU A 50 15.62 -4.37 11.89
C GLU A 50 14.09 -4.46 11.90
N LYS A 51 13.52 -5.09 12.92
CA LYS A 51 12.06 -5.19 13.08
C LYS A 51 11.41 -3.83 13.27
N ALA A 52 11.98 -3.00 14.15
CA ALA A 52 11.50 -1.64 14.36
C ALA A 52 11.50 -0.84 13.05
N ALA A 53 12.54 -0.99 12.23
CA ALA A 53 12.62 -0.37 10.91
C ALA A 53 11.56 -0.92 9.93
N SER A 54 11.33 -2.23 9.89
CA SER A 54 10.26 -2.86 9.10
C SER A 54 8.88 -2.30 9.45
N TYR A 55 8.55 -2.17 10.74
CA TYR A 55 7.26 -1.60 11.15
C TYR A 55 7.11 -0.12 10.77
N GLU A 56 8.20 0.65 10.77
CA GLU A 56 8.19 2.01 10.23
C GLU A 56 8.01 2.02 8.71
N VAL A 57 8.56 1.06 7.98
CA VAL A 57 8.34 0.90 6.52
C VAL A 57 6.88 0.59 6.21
N ASP A 58 6.27 -0.40 6.88
CA ASP A 58 4.86 -0.75 6.68
C ASP A 58 3.95 0.46 6.94
N ALA A 59 4.23 1.18 8.04
CA ALA A 59 3.52 2.40 8.37
C ALA A 59 3.79 3.53 7.35
N ALA A 60 5.00 3.66 6.81
CA ALA A 60 5.34 4.64 5.78
C ALA A 60 4.57 4.39 4.47
N LEU A 61 4.55 3.12 4.01
CA LEU A 61 3.81 2.70 2.81
C LEU A 61 2.32 2.95 2.97
N ARG A 62 1.74 2.53 4.10
CA ARG A 62 0.34 2.78 4.43
C ARG A 62 -0.02 4.27 4.34
N GLU A 63 0.77 5.13 4.98
CA GLU A 63 0.54 6.58 4.93
C GLU A 63 0.65 7.14 3.50
N ALA A 64 1.67 6.72 2.75
CA ALA A 64 1.89 7.17 1.38
C ALA A 64 0.73 6.74 0.46
N LEU A 65 0.34 5.46 0.51
CA LEU A 65 -0.76 4.88 -0.26
C LEU A 65 -2.11 5.55 0.07
N PHE A 66 -2.34 5.88 1.34
CA PHE A 66 -3.55 6.58 1.76
C PHE A 66 -3.52 8.08 1.46
N GLY A 67 -2.41 8.58 0.90
CA GLY A 67 -2.23 9.95 0.43
C GLY A 67 -1.69 10.93 1.48
N ASN A 68 -1.26 10.45 2.64
CA ASN A 68 -0.60 11.24 3.69
C ASN A 68 0.91 11.36 3.43
N ALA A 69 1.28 12.02 2.33
CA ALA A 69 2.66 12.09 1.86
C ALA A 69 3.68 12.57 2.91
N ALA A 70 3.32 13.58 3.72
CA ALA A 70 4.21 14.09 4.77
C ALA A 70 4.52 13.02 5.84
N ALA A 71 3.49 12.30 6.31
CA ALA A 71 3.65 11.23 7.28
C ALA A 71 4.44 10.05 6.69
N GLY A 72 4.15 9.66 5.44
CA GLY A 72 4.91 8.60 4.74
C GLY A 72 6.39 8.93 4.63
N ARG A 73 6.74 10.16 4.25
CA ARG A 73 8.15 10.63 4.18
C ARG A 73 8.84 10.64 5.55
N GLN A 74 8.13 11.04 6.61
CA GLN A 74 8.67 11.07 7.96
C GLN A 74 8.98 9.66 8.46
N ARG A 75 8.06 8.71 8.28
CA ARG A 75 8.24 7.31 8.71
C ARG A 75 9.32 6.59 7.91
N ALA A 76 9.39 6.82 6.59
CA ALA A 76 10.48 6.29 5.77
C ALA A 76 11.85 6.79 6.26
N ALA A 77 11.96 8.06 6.66
CA ALA A 77 13.19 8.59 7.25
C ALA A 77 13.52 7.96 8.62
N ALA A 78 12.50 7.70 9.46
CA ALA A 78 12.68 6.99 10.72
C ALA A 78 13.21 5.56 10.51
N ALA A 79 12.61 4.81 9.57
CA ALA A 79 13.05 3.46 9.21
C ALA A 79 14.52 3.41 8.79
N LEU A 80 14.94 4.33 7.90
CA LEU A 80 16.33 4.43 7.43
C LEU A 80 17.32 4.85 8.54
N GLY A 81 16.84 5.49 9.61
CA GLY A 81 17.65 5.80 10.80
C GLY A 81 17.85 4.60 11.74
N LEU A 82 16.96 3.61 11.67
CA LEU A 82 16.99 2.40 12.49
C LEU A 82 17.80 1.28 11.84
N SER A 83 17.61 1.08 10.54
CA SER A 83 18.34 0.05 9.79
C SER A 83 18.69 0.48 8.36
N ILE A 84 19.76 -0.15 7.88
CA ILE A 84 20.25 -0.09 6.51
C ILE A 84 20.10 -1.43 5.78
N GLY A 85 19.21 -2.31 6.26
CA GLY A 85 18.87 -3.58 5.62
C GLY A 85 18.34 -3.39 4.20
N ARG A 86 18.53 -4.40 3.34
CA ARG A 86 18.10 -4.39 1.93
C ARG A 86 16.59 -4.10 1.80
N ASP A 87 15.78 -4.84 2.55
CA ASP A 87 14.31 -4.76 2.51
C ASP A 87 13.81 -3.44 3.09
N VAL A 88 14.42 -2.96 4.18
CA VAL A 88 14.13 -1.63 4.77
C VAL A 88 14.42 -0.51 3.76
N ARG A 89 15.57 -0.56 3.08
CA ARG A 89 15.92 0.44 2.05
C ARG A 89 14.91 0.44 0.92
N TYR A 90 14.52 -0.73 0.41
CA TYR A 90 13.53 -0.84 -0.65
C TYR A 90 12.17 -0.29 -0.23
N GLY A 91 11.62 -0.76 0.90
CA GLY A 91 10.31 -0.32 1.35
C GLY A 91 10.27 1.18 1.67
N ALA A 92 11.33 1.73 2.28
CA ALA A 92 11.46 3.18 2.49
C ALA A 92 11.54 3.95 1.16
N ALA A 93 12.31 3.47 0.18
CA ALA A 93 12.39 4.08 -1.15
C ALA A 93 11.04 4.06 -1.86
N LEU A 94 10.29 2.97 -1.76
CA LEU A 94 8.97 2.82 -2.35
C LEU A 94 7.95 3.76 -1.69
N ALA A 95 7.94 3.84 -0.36
CA ALA A 95 7.11 4.80 0.38
C ALA A 95 7.44 6.25 0.00
N LEU A 96 8.72 6.58 -0.16
CA LEU A 96 9.15 7.90 -0.62
C LEU A 96 8.67 8.19 -2.04
N ALA A 97 8.78 7.23 -2.96
CA ALA A 97 8.30 7.36 -4.33
C ALA A 97 6.78 7.57 -4.39
N MET A 98 6.01 6.79 -3.63
CA MET A 98 4.56 6.91 -3.51
C MET A 98 4.13 8.23 -2.85
N ALA A 99 4.92 8.71 -1.87
CA ALA A 99 4.73 10.02 -1.25
C ALA A 99 5.24 11.18 -2.14
N GLY A 100 5.70 10.93 -3.35
CA GLY A 100 6.14 11.95 -4.31
C GLY A 100 7.52 12.56 -4.03
N ASP A 101 8.34 11.92 -3.20
CA ASP A 101 9.75 12.30 -2.99
C ASP A 101 10.66 11.53 -3.95
N ALA A 102 10.55 11.88 -5.24
CA ALA A 102 11.26 11.19 -6.31
C ALA A 102 12.79 11.28 -6.16
N ALA A 103 13.31 12.38 -5.61
CA ALA A 103 14.76 12.58 -5.46
C ALA A 103 15.35 11.58 -4.46
N ARG A 104 14.77 11.45 -3.25
CA ARG A 104 15.28 10.50 -2.26
C ARG A 104 15.02 9.05 -2.66
N ALA A 105 13.89 8.76 -3.30
CA ALA A 105 13.60 7.43 -3.82
C ALA A 105 14.60 7.00 -4.91
N GLN A 106 14.93 7.89 -5.85
CA GLN A 106 15.92 7.62 -6.90
C GLN A 106 17.31 7.35 -6.31
N ALA A 107 17.74 8.16 -5.34
CA ALA A 107 19.04 7.96 -4.68
C ALA A 107 19.13 6.60 -3.96
N LEU A 108 18.05 6.15 -3.31
CA LEU A 108 18.01 4.83 -2.68
C LEU A 108 17.98 3.69 -3.70
N ALA A 109 17.29 3.86 -4.83
CA ALA A 109 17.30 2.89 -5.92
C ALA A 109 18.72 2.70 -6.49
N GLU A 110 19.45 3.81 -6.70
CA GLU A 110 20.85 3.77 -7.16
C GLU A 110 21.78 3.11 -6.13
N ASP A 111 21.60 3.39 -4.83
CA ASP A 111 22.36 2.74 -3.76
C ASP A 111 22.07 1.24 -3.68
N LEU A 112 20.80 0.82 -3.82
CA LEU A 112 20.41 -0.59 -3.88
C LEU A 112 21.07 -1.30 -5.07
N ALA A 113 21.00 -0.72 -6.27
CA ALA A 113 21.62 -1.29 -7.46
C ALA A 113 23.14 -1.47 -7.31
N LYS A 114 23.80 -0.50 -6.67
CA LYS A 114 25.25 -0.55 -6.45
C LYS A 114 25.65 -1.58 -5.39
N ARG A 115 24.89 -1.71 -4.30
CA ARG A 115 25.22 -2.59 -3.18
C ARG A 115 24.86 -4.05 -3.44
N PHE A 116 23.82 -4.28 -4.24
CA PHE A 116 23.24 -5.61 -4.45
C PHE A 116 23.10 -5.94 -5.96
N PRO A 117 24.19 -5.90 -6.75
CA PRO A 117 24.13 -6.11 -8.18
C PRO A 117 23.75 -7.55 -8.59
N GLU A 118 24.01 -8.53 -7.72
CA GLU A 118 23.74 -9.95 -7.99
C GLU A 118 22.50 -10.48 -7.22
N ASP A 119 21.84 -9.62 -6.44
CA ASP A 119 20.66 -10.00 -5.67
C ASP A 119 19.43 -10.07 -6.56
N THR A 120 18.90 -11.28 -6.74
CA THR A 120 17.75 -11.55 -7.61
C THR A 120 16.53 -10.68 -7.26
N LEU A 121 16.22 -10.52 -5.97
CA LEU A 121 15.04 -9.76 -5.56
C LEU A 121 15.25 -8.26 -5.82
N VAL A 122 16.46 -7.75 -5.61
CA VAL A 122 16.78 -6.36 -5.93
C VAL A 122 16.66 -6.11 -7.43
N GLN A 123 17.28 -6.96 -8.25
CA GLN A 123 17.37 -6.76 -9.69
C GLN A 123 16.03 -7.01 -10.41
N PHE A 124 15.24 -7.98 -9.94
CA PHE A 124 14.04 -8.42 -10.64
C PHE A 124 12.74 -8.07 -9.94
N ASN A 125 12.74 -7.53 -8.71
CA ASN A 125 11.52 -7.10 -8.03
C ASN A 125 11.61 -5.63 -7.57
N TYR A 126 12.62 -5.29 -6.79
CA TYR A 126 12.70 -3.98 -6.13
C TYR A 126 12.98 -2.84 -7.11
N LEU A 127 14.07 -2.95 -7.88
CA LEU A 127 14.46 -1.91 -8.83
C LEU A 127 13.41 -1.72 -9.93
N PRO A 128 12.86 -2.77 -10.57
CA PRO A 128 11.72 -2.64 -11.49
C PRO A 128 10.56 -1.84 -10.89
N THR A 129 10.16 -2.15 -9.65
CA THR A 129 9.04 -1.49 -8.97
C THR A 129 9.34 -0.02 -8.67
N LEU A 130 10.54 0.29 -8.16
CA LEU A 130 10.97 1.66 -7.88
C LEU A 130 11.03 2.50 -9.17
N HIS A 131 11.65 1.97 -10.22
CA HIS A 131 11.75 2.66 -11.51
C HIS A 131 10.37 2.92 -12.12
N ALA A 132 9.45 1.97 -11.99
CA ALA A 132 8.09 2.15 -12.47
C ALA A 132 7.31 3.19 -11.68
N GLN A 133 7.37 3.15 -10.35
CA GLN A 133 6.73 4.17 -9.52
C GLN A 133 7.30 5.57 -9.79
N LEU A 134 8.62 5.68 -10.01
CA LEU A 134 9.27 6.93 -10.39
C LEU A 134 8.85 7.40 -11.79
N ALA A 135 8.68 6.49 -12.75
CA ALA A 135 8.14 6.81 -14.08
C ALA A 135 6.69 7.32 -13.99
N LEU A 136 5.85 6.72 -13.15
CA LEU A 136 4.49 7.20 -12.89
C LEU A 136 4.46 8.58 -12.26
N SER A 137 5.37 8.87 -11.33
CA SER A 137 5.48 10.22 -10.75
C SER A 137 5.79 11.30 -11.79
N ARG A 138 6.34 10.90 -12.95
CA ARG A 138 6.65 11.76 -14.11
C ARG A 138 5.59 11.65 -15.21
N ASN A 139 4.42 11.07 -14.93
CA ASN A 139 3.33 10.81 -15.86
C ASN A 139 3.74 9.97 -17.08
N ASN A 140 4.69 9.04 -16.92
CA ASN A 140 5.13 8.15 -18.00
C ASN A 140 4.67 6.71 -17.74
N ALA A 141 3.40 6.44 -18.06
CA ALA A 141 2.77 5.13 -17.88
C ALA A 141 3.46 4.03 -18.70
N SER A 142 3.80 4.29 -19.96
CA SER A 142 4.44 3.31 -20.84
C SER A 142 5.79 2.85 -20.30
N LYS A 143 6.63 3.78 -19.83
CA LYS A 143 7.92 3.45 -19.21
C LYS A 143 7.76 2.69 -17.89
N ALA A 144 6.70 2.97 -17.13
CA ALA A 144 6.41 2.21 -15.92
C ALA A 144 6.05 0.75 -16.23
N ILE A 145 5.22 0.52 -17.24
CA ILE A 145 4.84 -0.83 -17.70
C ILE A 145 6.07 -1.57 -18.23
N GLU A 146 6.90 -0.92 -19.05
CA GLU A 146 8.14 -1.48 -19.57
C GLU A 146 9.10 -1.91 -18.45
N ALA A 147 9.32 -1.03 -17.46
CA ALA A 147 10.21 -1.32 -16.34
C ALA A 147 9.76 -2.56 -15.53
N LEU A 148 8.46 -2.82 -15.45
CA LEU A 148 7.89 -3.93 -14.68
C LEU A 148 7.91 -5.28 -15.41
N GLN A 149 8.30 -5.33 -16.69
CA GLN A 149 8.40 -6.60 -17.42
C GLN A 149 9.35 -7.58 -16.75
N ALA A 150 10.46 -7.09 -16.20
CA ALA A 150 11.46 -7.89 -15.50
C ALA A 150 10.91 -8.54 -14.20
N ALA A 151 9.87 -7.96 -13.60
CA ALA A 151 9.26 -8.45 -12.36
C ALA A 151 8.16 -9.49 -12.57
N ALA A 152 7.58 -9.56 -13.77
CA ALA A 152 6.43 -10.42 -14.06
C ALA A 152 6.63 -11.91 -13.67
N PRO A 153 7.80 -12.54 -13.84
CA PRO A 153 8.00 -13.94 -13.43
C PRO A 153 8.08 -14.15 -11.91
N TYR A 154 8.34 -13.10 -11.14
CA TYR A 154 8.65 -13.17 -9.70
C TYR A 154 7.61 -12.49 -8.81
N GLU A 155 6.64 -11.78 -9.41
CA GLU A 155 5.74 -10.87 -8.70
C GLU A 155 4.72 -11.53 -7.76
N LEU A 156 4.51 -12.85 -7.88
CA LEU A 156 3.66 -13.64 -6.98
C LEU A 156 4.43 -14.26 -5.80
N GLY A 157 5.76 -14.08 -5.74
CA GLY A 157 6.58 -14.52 -4.62
C GLY A 157 6.55 -13.53 -3.45
N ASP A 158 6.95 -14.01 -2.27
CA ASP A 158 7.28 -13.14 -1.13
C ASP A 158 8.70 -12.60 -1.32
N PRO A 159 8.87 -11.28 -1.56
CA PRO A 159 10.16 -10.75 -1.92
C PRO A 159 11.00 -10.36 -0.69
N THR A 160 10.51 -10.56 0.53
CA THR A 160 11.22 -10.12 1.74
C THR A 160 11.61 -11.30 2.62
N GLU A 161 12.75 -11.15 3.30
CA GLU A 161 13.15 -12.06 4.38
C GLU A 161 12.73 -11.51 5.75
N ALA A 162 12.30 -10.25 5.78
CA ALA A 162 11.91 -9.50 6.97
C ALA A 162 10.41 -9.60 7.30
N PHE A 163 10.01 -9.09 8.46
CA PHE A 163 8.61 -9.03 8.93
C PHE A 163 7.75 -7.98 8.19
N THR A 164 8.15 -7.57 6.99
CA THR A 164 7.55 -6.49 6.19
C THR A 164 6.65 -7.09 5.11
N PHE A 165 5.49 -6.49 4.85
CA PHE A 165 4.59 -6.96 3.78
C PHE A 165 4.80 -6.13 2.52
N LEU A 166 5.64 -6.64 1.60
CA LEU A 166 5.97 -5.99 0.31
C LEU A 166 5.56 -6.85 -0.90
N SER A 167 4.60 -7.75 -0.73
CA SER A 167 4.18 -8.66 -1.80
C SER A 167 3.31 -7.92 -2.82
N LEU A 168 3.36 -8.31 -4.09
CA LEU A 168 2.48 -7.82 -5.16
C LEU A 168 2.52 -6.29 -5.45
N TYR A 169 3.46 -5.53 -4.87
CA TYR A 169 3.68 -4.14 -5.27
C TYR A 169 4.01 -3.95 -6.77
N PRO A 170 4.80 -4.81 -7.44
CA PRO A 170 4.97 -4.73 -8.90
C PRO A 170 3.62 -4.75 -9.64
N VAL A 171 2.70 -5.62 -9.21
CA VAL A 171 1.34 -5.76 -9.78
C VAL A 171 0.53 -4.49 -9.53
N TYR A 172 0.53 -3.99 -8.29
CA TYR A 172 -0.22 -2.77 -7.93
C TYR A 172 0.27 -1.55 -8.72
N VAL A 173 1.58 -1.36 -8.84
CA VAL A 173 2.17 -0.25 -9.61
C VAL A 173 1.86 -0.40 -11.10
N ARG A 174 1.86 -1.62 -11.65
CA ARG A 174 1.46 -1.86 -13.04
C ARG A 174 -0.01 -1.55 -13.29
N ALA A 175 -0.89 -1.91 -12.35
CA ALA A 175 -2.31 -1.60 -12.42
C ALA A 175 -2.56 -0.07 -12.42
N GLU A 176 -1.88 0.66 -11.55
CA GLU A 176 -1.91 2.13 -11.52
C GLU A 176 -1.34 2.73 -12.82
N ALA A 177 -0.31 2.12 -13.41
CA ALA A 177 0.23 2.56 -14.70
C ALA A 177 -0.78 2.41 -15.84
N TYR A 178 -1.45 1.26 -15.94
CA TYR A 178 -2.51 1.07 -16.93
C TYR A 178 -3.68 2.03 -16.71
N LEU A 179 -4.06 2.31 -15.46
CA LEU A 179 -5.08 3.31 -15.14
C LEU A 179 -4.68 4.71 -15.59
N ALA A 180 -3.43 5.13 -15.33
CA ALA A 180 -2.92 6.44 -15.70
C ALA A 180 -2.79 6.61 -17.22
N GLY A 181 -2.53 5.51 -17.95
CA GLY A 181 -2.44 5.50 -19.40
C GLY A 181 -3.78 5.63 -20.13
N HIS A 182 -4.93 5.45 -19.46
CA HIS A 182 -6.30 5.60 -19.99
C HIS A 182 -6.67 4.79 -21.26
N HIS A 183 -5.78 3.95 -21.80
CA HIS A 183 -6.03 3.19 -23.03
C HIS A 183 -6.20 1.68 -22.81
N GLU A 184 -5.66 1.14 -21.72
CA GLU A 184 -5.67 -0.30 -21.42
C GLU A 184 -6.45 -0.60 -20.13
N THR A 185 -7.69 -0.10 -20.05
CA THR A 185 -8.56 -0.20 -18.86
C THR A 185 -8.88 -1.65 -18.49
N GLY A 186 -8.97 -2.55 -19.47
CA GLY A 186 -9.10 -3.99 -19.24
C GLY A 186 -7.86 -4.61 -18.58
N ALA A 187 -6.66 -4.19 -18.99
CA ALA A 187 -5.41 -4.62 -18.37
C ALA A 187 -5.29 -4.09 -16.94
N ALA A 188 -5.64 -2.82 -16.71
CA ALA A 188 -5.73 -2.26 -15.36
C ALA A 188 -6.65 -3.09 -14.44
N ALA A 189 -7.86 -3.40 -14.92
CA ALA A 189 -8.82 -4.21 -14.17
C ALA A 189 -8.27 -5.61 -13.87
N ALA A 190 -7.58 -6.24 -14.83
CA ALA A 190 -6.98 -7.56 -14.64
C ALA A 190 -5.87 -7.56 -13.58
N GLU A 191 -5.00 -6.53 -13.56
CA GLU A 191 -3.93 -6.44 -12.54
C GLU A 191 -4.49 -6.18 -11.13
N PHE A 192 -5.51 -5.33 -10.97
CA PHE A 192 -6.16 -5.20 -9.65
C PHE A 192 -6.90 -6.47 -9.24
N GLN A 193 -7.58 -7.14 -10.18
CA GLN A 193 -8.24 -8.41 -9.90
C GLN A 193 -7.23 -9.47 -9.45
N LYS A 194 -6.04 -9.51 -10.07
CA LYS A 194 -4.95 -10.42 -9.66
C LYS A 194 -4.60 -10.25 -8.17
N ILE A 195 -4.52 -9.02 -7.66
CA ILE A 195 -4.27 -8.77 -6.23
C ILE A 195 -5.39 -9.39 -5.37
N LEU A 196 -6.65 -9.18 -5.75
CA LEU A 196 -7.81 -9.70 -5.01
C LEU A 196 -7.89 -11.24 -5.05
N ASP A 197 -7.54 -11.83 -6.18
CA ASP A 197 -7.53 -13.29 -6.37
C ASP A 197 -6.41 -13.98 -5.57
N HIS A 198 -5.39 -13.21 -5.15
CA HIS A 198 -4.24 -13.69 -4.37
C HIS A 198 -4.27 -13.16 -2.93
N GLY A 199 -5.44 -13.12 -2.30
CA GLY A 199 -5.60 -12.66 -0.92
C GLY A 199 -4.75 -13.41 0.13
N GLY A 200 -4.36 -14.66 -0.15
CA GLY A 200 -3.42 -15.41 0.70
C GLY A 200 -1.96 -14.96 0.59
N VAL A 201 -1.62 -14.13 -0.39
CA VAL A 201 -0.30 -13.51 -0.57
C VAL A 201 -0.33 -12.06 -0.08
N VAL A 202 -1.38 -11.31 -0.41
CA VAL A 202 -1.56 -9.89 0.01
C VAL A 202 -1.93 -9.76 1.49
N PHE A 203 -2.59 -10.77 2.05
CA PHE A 203 -3.18 -10.72 3.39
C PHE A 203 -4.00 -9.43 3.62
N ASN A 204 -3.65 -8.67 4.65
CA ASN A 204 -4.26 -7.42 5.07
C ASN A 204 -3.41 -6.19 4.70
N GLU A 205 -2.55 -6.30 3.68
CA GLU A 205 -1.81 -5.13 3.18
C GLU A 205 -2.76 -4.02 2.68
N PRO A 206 -2.38 -2.74 2.81
CA PRO A 206 -3.17 -1.63 2.30
C PRO A 206 -3.52 -1.75 0.81
N ILE A 207 -2.63 -2.34 -0.01
CA ILE A 207 -2.89 -2.55 -1.45
C ILE A 207 -4.04 -3.51 -1.72
N GLY A 208 -4.34 -4.45 -0.81
CA GLY A 208 -5.49 -5.34 -0.95
C GLY A 208 -6.82 -4.59 -0.86
N ALA A 209 -6.93 -3.67 0.10
CA ALA A 209 -8.10 -2.79 0.20
C ALA A 209 -8.17 -1.82 -1.00
N LEU A 210 -7.03 -1.24 -1.39
CA LEU A 210 -6.97 -0.28 -2.50
C LEU A 210 -7.18 -0.94 -3.87
N ALA A 211 -6.94 -2.24 -4.02
CA ALA A 211 -7.22 -2.96 -5.26
C ALA A 211 -8.72 -2.97 -5.60
N HIS A 212 -9.63 -3.02 -4.62
CA HIS A 212 -11.06 -2.81 -4.86
C HIS A 212 -11.31 -1.43 -5.48
N LEU A 213 -10.72 -0.38 -4.90
CA LEU A 213 -10.85 0.97 -5.41
C LEU A 213 -10.28 1.14 -6.83
N GLY A 214 -9.12 0.55 -7.10
CA GLY A 214 -8.49 0.54 -8.42
C GLY A 214 -9.33 -0.20 -9.47
N LEU A 215 -9.84 -1.38 -9.13
CA LEU A 215 -10.69 -2.20 -9.99
C LEU A 215 -12.02 -1.49 -10.31
N ALA A 216 -12.62 -0.82 -9.33
CA ALA A 216 -13.85 -0.05 -9.56
C ALA A 216 -13.63 1.10 -10.54
N ARG A 217 -12.49 1.81 -10.42
CA ARG A 217 -12.09 2.88 -11.35
C ARG A 217 -11.77 2.35 -12.74
N ALA A 218 -11.07 1.22 -12.83
CA ALA A 218 -10.75 0.58 -14.11
C ALA A 218 -12.03 0.16 -14.84
N SER A 219 -12.98 -0.43 -14.11
CA SER A 219 -14.29 -0.85 -14.64
C SER A 219 -15.12 0.34 -15.12
N ALA A 220 -15.12 1.46 -14.38
CA ALA A 220 -15.79 2.69 -14.80
C ALA A 220 -15.20 3.24 -16.11
N LEU A 221 -13.86 3.32 -16.21
CA LEU A 221 -13.18 3.77 -17.43
C LEU A 221 -13.39 2.81 -18.61
N ALA A 222 -13.61 1.52 -18.36
CA ALA A 222 -13.97 0.53 -19.37
C ALA A 222 -15.45 0.57 -19.77
N GLY A 223 -16.29 1.38 -19.10
CA GLY A 223 -17.73 1.48 -19.35
C GLY A 223 -18.58 0.41 -18.66
N ASP A 224 -17.98 -0.49 -17.88
CA ASP A 224 -18.70 -1.49 -17.08
C ASP A 224 -19.18 -0.88 -15.76
N ASN A 225 -20.23 -0.08 -15.85
CA ASN A 225 -20.83 0.62 -14.71
C ASN A 225 -21.44 -0.32 -13.68
N VAL A 226 -21.89 -1.51 -14.09
CA VAL A 226 -22.46 -2.50 -13.18
C VAL A 226 -21.37 -3.06 -12.28
N LYS A 227 -20.26 -3.53 -12.87
CA LYS A 227 -19.10 -4.01 -12.11
C LYS A 227 -18.47 -2.89 -11.28
N SER A 228 -18.31 -1.69 -11.85
CA SER A 228 -17.76 -0.55 -11.11
C SER A 228 -18.56 -0.26 -9.84
N ARG A 229 -19.89 -0.20 -9.94
CA ARG A 229 -20.76 0.06 -8.79
C ARG A 229 -20.66 -1.03 -7.73
N MET A 230 -20.68 -2.30 -8.15
CA MET A 230 -20.55 -3.44 -7.24
C MET A 230 -19.23 -3.39 -6.46
N VAL A 231 -18.10 -3.23 -7.16
CA VAL A 231 -16.78 -3.20 -6.51
C VAL A 231 -16.61 -1.96 -5.61
N TYR A 232 -17.19 -0.82 -5.99
CA TYR A 232 -17.23 0.34 -5.10
C TYR A 232 -18.03 0.08 -3.82
N GLN A 233 -19.14 -0.66 -3.90
CA GLN A 233 -19.91 -1.05 -2.72
C GLN A 233 -19.13 -2.00 -1.81
N ASP A 234 -18.38 -2.93 -2.38
CA ASP A 234 -17.49 -3.82 -1.61
C ASP A 234 -16.43 -3.01 -0.84
N PHE A 235 -15.77 -2.06 -1.52
CA PHE A 235 -14.80 -1.16 -0.89
C PHE A 235 -15.43 -0.33 0.24
N LEU A 236 -16.60 0.28 -0.01
CA LEU A 236 -17.30 1.08 1.01
C LEU A 236 -17.80 0.24 2.19
N THR A 237 -18.13 -1.03 1.95
CA THR A 237 -18.49 -1.98 3.01
C THR A 237 -17.27 -2.33 3.87
N LEU A 238 -16.12 -2.57 3.25
CA LEU A 238 -14.85 -2.77 3.94
C LEU A 238 -14.46 -1.54 4.79
N TRP A 239 -14.70 -0.34 4.25
CA TRP A 239 -14.34 0.95 4.86
C TRP A 239 -15.52 1.64 5.55
N LYS A 240 -16.54 0.89 5.97
CA LYS A 240 -17.75 1.45 6.59
C LYS A 240 -17.47 2.26 7.87
N ASP A 241 -16.41 1.87 8.60
CA ASP A 241 -15.96 2.47 9.85
C ASP A 241 -14.61 3.19 9.66
N ALA A 242 -14.23 3.50 8.42
CA ALA A 242 -12.96 4.15 8.12
C ALA A 242 -12.91 5.59 8.65
N ASP A 243 -11.72 6.05 9.02
CA ASP A 243 -11.50 7.42 9.47
C ASP A 243 -11.84 8.41 8.33
N PRO A 244 -12.66 9.44 8.60
CA PRO A 244 -13.20 10.30 7.55
C PRO A 244 -12.15 11.25 6.95
N ASP A 245 -10.97 11.37 7.59
CA ASP A 245 -9.94 12.31 7.20
C ASP A 245 -8.93 11.76 6.19
N ILE A 246 -9.00 10.45 5.88
CA ILE A 246 -8.10 9.75 4.97
C ILE A 246 -8.12 10.39 3.57
N PRO A 247 -6.98 10.91 3.05
CA PRO A 247 -6.95 11.65 1.79
C PRO A 247 -7.45 10.86 0.58
N ILE A 248 -7.09 9.57 0.47
CA ILE A 248 -7.56 8.74 -0.66
C ILE A 248 -9.07 8.54 -0.63
N LEU A 249 -9.69 8.46 0.56
CA LEU A 249 -11.14 8.38 0.69
C LEU A 249 -11.80 9.68 0.25
N LYS A 250 -11.29 10.84 0.69
CA LYS A 250 -11.81 12.15 0.27
C LYS A 250 -11.75 12.35 -1.24
N LYS A 251 -10.62 11.98 -1.87
CA LYS A 251 -10.45 12.04 -3.33
C LYS A 251 -11.42 11.09 -4.03
N SER A 252 -11.55 9.86 -3.53
CA SER A 252 -12.44 8.85 -4.09
C SER A 252 -13.91 9.22 -3.97
N SER A 253 -14.40 9.72 -2.83
CA SER A 253 -15.80 10.12 -2.68
C SER A 253 -16.21 11.20 -3.68
N SER A 254 -15.33 12.17 -3.96
CA SER A 254 -15.59 13.18 -5.00
C SER A 254 -15.64 12.58 -6.41
N LYS A 255 -14.88 11.52 -6.68
CA LYS A 255 -14.82 10.87 -8.00
C LYS A 255 -15.96 9.86 -8.18
N ILE A 256 -16.25 9.06 -7.15
CA ILE A 256 -17.39 8.13 -7.04
C ILE A 256 -18.71 8.88 -7.23
N GLY A 257 -18.89 10.04 -6.58
CA GLY A 257 -20.10 10.85 -6.76
C GLY A 257 -20.29 11.35 -8.19
N LYS A 258 -19.20 11.66 -8.90
CA LYS A 258 -19.24 12.04 -10.32
C LYS A 258 -19.50 10.85 -11.23
N GLU A 259 -18.82 9.73 -11.01
CA GLU A 259 -18.94 8.50 -11.81
C GLU A 259 -20.30 7.82 -11.67
N LEU A 260 -20.90 7.87 -10.48
CA LEU A 260 -22.22 7.29 -10.22
C LEU A 260 -23.39 8.28 -10.41
N GLY A 261 -23.13 9.54 -10.79
CA GLY A 261 -24.16 10.58 -10.91
C GLY A 261 -24.86 10.91 -9.57
N LEU A 262 -24.22 10.61 -8.44
CA LEU A 262 -24.76 10.77 -7.10
C LEU A 262 -24.17 12.02 -6.43
N CYS A 263 -25.01 12.98 -6.07
CA CYS A 263 -24.59 14.14 -5.27
C CYS A 263 -24.37 13.69 -3.81
N TRP A 264 -23.17 13.19 -3.50
CA TRP A 264 -22.81 12.73 -2.15
C TRP A 264 -22.68 13.92 -1.19
N ARG A 265 -23.72 14.18 -0.39
CA ARG A 265 -23.68 15.14 0.73
C ARG A 265 -23.14 14.44 1.98
N PHE A 266 -21.99 14.91 2.45
CA PHE A 266 -21.31 14.45 3.68
C PHE A 266 -22.24 14.48 4.91
N ARG A 267 -22.56 13.32 5.49
CA ARG A 267 -22.74 13.12 6.95
C ARG A 267 -22.30 11.69 7.35
N PRO A 268 -21.23 11.50 8.15
CA PRO A 268 -20.57 10.19 8.30
C PRO A 268 -21.24 9.17 9.23
N ARG A 269 -22.51 9.36 9.65
CA ARG A 269 -23.11 8.49 10.69
C ARG A 269 -24.47 7.89 10.36
N THR A 270 -25.08 8.20 9.22
CA THR A 270 -26.46 7.79 8.93
C THR A 270 -26.71 7.22 7.54
N CYS A 271 -25.69 7.03 6.69
CA CYS A 271 -25.90 6.58 5.31
C CYS A 271 -25.50 5.11 5.05
N ALA A 272 -25.54 4.24 6.05
CA ALA A 272 -25.43 2.79 5.83
C ALA A 272 -26.76 2.15 5.33
N LEU A 273 -27.85 2.90 5.20
CA LEU A 273 -29.19 2.31 4.96
C LEU A 273 -29.99 2.85 3.76
N THR A 274 -29.46 3.74 2.93
CA THR A 274 -30.23 4.31 1.79
C THR A 274 -29.74 3.95 0.39
N LEU A 275 -28.88 2.93 0.25
CA LEU A 275 -28.55 2.35 -1.07
C LEU A 275 -29.32 1.05 -1.38
N LEU A 276 -30.25 0.64 -0.51
CA LEU A 276 -31.02 -0.61 -0.62
C LEU A 276 -32.37 -0.50 -1.37
N SER A 277 -32.71 0.63 -2.02
CA SER A 277 -34.02 0.79 -2.65
C SER A 277 -34.00 1.27 -4.10
N TRP A 278 -33.24 0.64 -4.99
CA TRP A 278 -33.43 0.83 -6.43
C TRP A 278 -33.44 -0.56 -7.09
N LYS A 279 -34.66 -1.10 -7.25
CA LYS A 279 -34.96 -2.20 -8.17
C LYS A 279 -34.76 -1.73 -9.61
#